data_AF-A0A3S0SXV4-F1
#
_entry.id   AF-A0A3S0SXV4-F1
#
_cell.length_a   1.000
_cell.length_b   1.000
_cell.length_c   1.000
_cell.angle_alpha   90.00
_cell.angle_beta   90.00
_cell.angle_gamma   90.00
#
_symmetry.space_group_name_H-M   'P 1'
#
loop_
_entity.id
_entity.type
_entity.pdbx_description
1 polymer ?
#
loop_
_entity_poly.entity_id
_entity_poly.type
_entity_poly.pdbx_seq_one_letter_code
_entity_poly.pdbx_strand_id
1 'polypeptide(L)'
;MKKLISLLSVLTISGTTVPSVMAASSYQKQEQNLEDLYRVKRGTQNKKKTTINKKNTETDDGNNSPLTSTLTTNNICGGSRARGGGNQKCRRPNENNSEITTKSFKERILTDIGSNSNSIFEIGKQENKYGIFIRKSIDYFKETNNIVEETKHPDKNWTIYKIEKHNVEDSYKKIPLNVEGNKVDLILNKSNLYVDGIITHNNGTGIEKRLWYFSDSNLDKNSKSLELKDKNKLFSKILDLEINSDNDLKNLTTKLDFDSNYQTLTSGDENIKINKENIRGAIINLSNISDTTIDKINKNKKNKTAIKEDFLRTIFITSEATRFFSVRSEVNKILTSSGEYEINWQNHKDKLTSWDKNSQKYYEIKNGTEFTDEEKSRIYDISVLAVKDDEKIREH
;
A
#
# COMPACT_ATOMS: atom_id res chain seq x y z
N MET A 1 -42.57 -11.42 -64.78
CA MET A 1 -41.52 -10.66 -65.51
C MET A 1 -41.69 -9.20 -65.13
N LYS A 2 -40.80 -8.47 -64.47
CA LYS A 2 -39.34 -8.32 -64.64
C LYS A 2 -38.68 -8.05 -63.29
N LYS A 3 -37.45 -8.54 -63.14
CA LYS A 3 -36.53 -8.36 -62.01
C LYS A 3 -35.93 -6.95 -62.08
N LEU A 4 -35.78 -6.27 -60.94
CA LEU A 4 -34.78 -5.23 -60.73
C LEU A 4 -34.07 -5.54 -59.41
N ILE A 5 -32.93 -6.22 -59.52
CA ILE A 5 -31.96 -6.42 -58.45
C ILE A 5 -31.04 -5.21 -58.54
N SER A 6 -31.10 -4.32 -57.55
CA SER A 6 -30.10 -3.28 -57.37
C SER A 6 -28.90 -3.90 -56.65
N LEU A 7 -27.78 -4.01 -57.37
CA LEU A 7 -26.46 -4.25 -56.82
C LEU A 7 -26.07 -3.04 -55.96
N LEU A 8 -25.95 -3.24 -54.64
CA LEU A 8 -25.02 -2.43 -53.84
C LEU A 8 -23.88 -3.35 -53.41
N SER A 9 -22.75 -3.17 -54.10
CA SER A 9 -21.46 -3.77 -53.83
C SER A 9 -20.96 -3.36 -52.44
N VAL A 10 -20.82 -4.35 -51.56
CA VAL A 10 -20.02 -4.26 -50.33
C VAL A 10 -18.55 -4.32 -50.75
N LEU A 11 -17.84 -3.21 -50.61
CA LEU A 11 -16.39 -3.14 -50.74
C LEU A 11 -15.78 -3.71 -49.44
N THR A 12 -15.50 -5.01 -49.40
CA THR A 12 -14.70 -5.64 -48.36
C THR A 12 -13.24 -5.26 -48.55
N ILE A 13 -12.76 -4.27 -47.78
CA ILE A 13 -11.34 -4.03 -47.62
C ILE A 13 -10.81 -5.09 -46.64
N SER A 14 -10.19 -6.15 -47.18
CA SER A 14 -9.42 -7.12 -46.39
C SER A 14 -8.12 -6.47 -45.92
N GLY A 15 -8.19 -5.76 -44.80
CA GLY A 15 -7.01 -5.40 -44.01
C GLY A 15 -6.55 -6.61 -43.23
N THR A 16 -5.55 -7.33 -43.74
CA THR A 16 -4.77 -8.30 -42.95
C THR A 16 -3.93 -7.53 -41.93
N THR A 17 -4.48 -7.30 -40.74
CA THR A 17 -3.69 -6.83 -39.60
C THR A 17 -2.76 -7.98 -39.18
N VAL A 18 -1.48 -7.80 -39.46
CA VAL A 18 -0.41 -8.62 -38.94
C VAL A 18 -0.53 -8.63 -37.41
N PRO A 19 -0.63 -9.79 -36.74
CA PRO A 19 -0.60 -9.84 -35.29
C PRO A 19 0.80 -9.37 -34.85
N SER A 20 0.87 -8.16 -34.30
CA SER A 20 2.03 -7.73 -33.53
C SER A 20 2.00 -8.50 -32.22
N VAL A 21 2.51 -9.73 -32.26
CA VAL A 21 2.89 -10.49 -31.08
C VAL A 21 4.05 -9.73 -30.44
N MET A 22 3.74 -8.76 -29.59
CA MET A 22 4.69 -8.33 -28.57
C MET A 22 4.71 -9.44 -27.53
N ALA A 23 5.57 -10.43 -27.78
CA ALA A 23 6.01 -11.34 -26.75
C ALA A 23 6.58 -10.48 -25.60
N ALA A 24 5.94 -10.56 -24.44
CA ALA A 24 6.57 -10.15 -23.19
C ALA A 24 7.82 -11.01 -23.04
N SER A 25 8.98 -10.48 -23.43
CA SER A 25 10.25 -11.14 -23.15
C SER A 25 10.40 -11.19 -21.64
N SER A 26 10.55 -12.40 -21.12
CA SER A 26 11.17 -12.60 -19.82
C SER A 26 12.53 -11.91 -19.85
N TYR A 27 12.80 -11.09 -18.84
CA TYR A 27 14.09 -10.46 -18.63
C TYR A 27 15.14 -11.56 -18.41
N GLN A 28 15.73 -12.07 -19.50
CA GLN A 28 16.89 -12.94 -19.44
C GLN A 28 18.10 -12.08 -19.11
N LYS A 29 18.58 -12.25 -17.88
CA LYS A 29 19.81 -11.67 -17.35
C LYS A 29 20.97 -12.08 -18.27
N GLN A 30 21.48 -11.14 -19.06
CA GLN A 30 22.69 -11.34 -19.85
C GLN A 30 23.88 -11.20 -18.88
N GLU A 31 24.52 -12.32 -18.55
CA GLU A 31 25.81 -12.32 -17.86
C GLU A 31 26.87 -11.77 -18.83
N GLN A 32 27.21 -10.50 -18.71
CA GLN A 32 28.44 -9.97 -19.30
C GLN A 32 29.58 -10.18 -18.31
N ASN A 33 30.49 -11.09 -18.69
CA ASN A 33 31.86 -11.17 -18.17
C ASN A 33 32.50 -9.78 -18.17
N LEU A 34 32.72 -9.23 -16.97
CA LEU A 34 33.68 -8.15 -16.76
C LEU A 34 34.90 -8.77 -16.07
N GLU A 35 35.82 -9.20 -16.92
CA GLU A 35 37.21 -9.47 -16.56
C GLU A 35 37.84 -8.21 -15.93
N ASP A 36 38.54 -8.42 -14.82
CA ASP A 36 39.71 -7.68 -14.33
C ASP A 36 39.75 -6.15 -14.49
N LEU A 37 39.14 -5.44 -13.53
CA LEU A 37 39.58 -4.10 -13.17
C LEU A 37 40.39 -4.13 -11.86
N TYR A 38 41.70 -3.99 -12.03
CA TYR A 38 42.72 -3.87 -11.02
C TYR A 38 42.35 -2.88 -9.90
N ARG A 39 42.40 -3.40 -8.67
CA ARG A 39 42.23 -2.73 -7.39
C ARG A 39 43.34 -1.69 -7.14
N VAL A 40 43.09 -0.41 -7.42
CA VAL A 40 43.95 0.69 -6.95
C VAL A 40 43.69 0.94 -5.46
N LYS A 41 44.57 0.42 -4.60
CA LYS A 41 44.67 0.79 -3.18
C LYS A 41 44.94 2.30 -3.05
N ARG A 42 43.96 3.08 -2.58
CA ARG A 42 44.21 4.44 -2.08
C ARG A 42 44.56 4.37 -0.59
N GLY A 43 45.77 4.82 -0.28
CA GLY A 43 46.34 4.86 1.05
C GLY A 43 45.69 5.91 1.95
N THR A 44 45.49 5.52 3.20
CA THR A 44 45.03 6.33 4.32
C THR A 44 46.07 7.39 4.67
N GLN A 45 45.78 8.67 4.43
CA GLN A 45 46.61 9.75 4.96
C GLN A 45 46.12 10.20 6.34
N ASN A 46 47.00 10.03 7.32
CA ASN A 46 46.90 10.50 8.69
C ASN A 46 46.74 12.03 8.74
N LYS A 47 45.55 12.51 9.12
CA LYS A 47 45.38 13.92 9.54
C LYS A 47 45.83 14.07 10.99
N LYS A 48 46.92 14.83 11.15
CA LYS A 48 47.47 15.30 12.42
C LYS A 48 46.39 16.01 13.25
N LYS A 49 46.33 15.64 14.53
CA LYS A 49 45.64 16.37 15.61
C LYS A 49 46.26 17.75 15.78
N THR A 50 45.44 18.79 15.76
CA THR A 50 45.79 20.10 16.31
C THR A 50 45.10 20.24 17.65
N THR A 51 45.92 20.35 18.70
CA THR A 51 45.56 20.60 20.09
C THR A 51 45.11 22.06 20.23
N ILE A 52 43.89 22.30 20.71
CA ILE A 52 43.47 23.61 21.24
C ILE A 52 43.12 23.44 22.71
N ASN A 53 43.75 24.28 23.53
CA ASN A 53 43.71 24.26 24.97
C ASN A 53 42.34 24.68 25.54
N LYS A 54 41.91 23.85 26.50
CA LYS A 54 41.13 24.13 27.72
C LYS A 54 40.87 25.61 28.05
N LYS A 55 39.60 25.91 28.32
CA LYS A 55 39.21 26.72 29.49
C LYS A 55 38.03 26.04 30.18
N ASN A 56 38.22 25.75 31.47
CA ASN A 56 37.32 25.03 32.35
C ASN A 56 36.10 25.89 32.74
N THR A 57 34.94 25.25 32.86
CA THR A 57 33.94 25.54 33.89
C THR A 57 33.20 24.25 34.20
N GLU A 58 33.33 23.80 35.44
CA GLU A 58 32.61 22.69 36.07
C GLU A 58 31.15 23.08 36.29
N THR A 59 30.23 22.11 36.14
CA THR A 59 29.26 21.67 37.17
C THR A 59 28.49 20.43 36.68
N ASP A 60 28.57 19.37 37.49
CA ASP A 60 27.59 18.35 37.88
C ASP A 60 26.60 17.69 36.87
N ASP A 61 26.82 16.38 36.73
CA ASP A 61 25.89 15.24 36.89
C ASP A 61 24.40 15.37 36.50
N GLY A 62 23.96 14.45 35.62
CA GLY A 62 22.63 13.85 35.74
C GLY A 62 21.86 13.59 34.43
N ASN A 63 21.80 12.31 34.03
CA ASN A 63 20.68 11.62 33.39
C ASN A 63 19.99 12.26 32.15
N ASN A 64 20.35 11.77 30.96
CA ASN A 64 19.53 11.88 29.76
C ASN A 64 18.40 10.84 29.77
N SER A 65 17.24 11.22 30.33
CA SER A 65 15.93 10.63 30.01
C SER A 65 15.18 11.53 29.02
N PRO A 66 14.47 10.98 28.02
CA PRO A 66 13.69 11.80 27.10
C PRO A 66 12.45 12.34 27.80
N LEU A 67 12.36 13.66 27.91
CA LEU A 67 11.22 14.42 28.44
C LEU A 67 9.95 14.14 27.63
N THR A 68 9.05 13.36 28.21
CA THR A 68 7.61 13.41 27.92
C THR A 68 7.07 14.72 28.48
N SER A 69 6.51 15.57 27.61
CA SER A 69 5.79 16.77 28.02
C SER A 69 4.48 16.37 28.70
N THR A 70 4.50 16.21 30.02
CA THR A 70 3.27 16.27 30.82
C THR A 70 2.76 17.70 30.78
N LEU A 71 1.77 17.96 29.93
CA LEU A 71 0.88 19.11 30.09
C LEU A 71 0.09 18.89 31.38
N THR A 72 0.61 19.43 32.48
CA THR A 72 -0.11 19.59 33.73
C THR A 72 -1.30 20.50 33.46
N THR A 73 -2.49 19.93 33.27
CA THR A 73 -3.74 20.69 33.24
C THR A 73 -4.02 21.16 34.66
N ASN A 74 -3.44 22.32 35.00
CA ASN A 74 -3.83 23.09 36.16
C ASN A 74 -5.28 23.56 35.98
N ASN A 75 -6.24 22.73 36.38
CA ASN A 75 -7.62 23.14 36.61
C ASN A 75 -7.67 23.98 37.89
N ILE A 76 -7.20 25.23 37.78
CA ILE A 76 -7.40 26.26 38.80
C ILE A 76 -8.83 26.76 38.63
N CYS A 77 -9.77 26.17 39.36
CA CYS A 77 -11.03 26.83 39.68
C CYS A 77 -10.72 27.93 40.69
N GLY A 78 -10.40 29.11 40.19
CA GLY A 78 -10.17 30.30 41.00
C GLY A 78 -11.43 30.66 41.77
N GLY A 79 -11.44 30.37 43.07
CA GLY A 79 -12.39 30.96 43.99
C GLY A 79 -12.15 32.46 44.09
N SER A 80 -13.04 33.25 43.52
CA SER A 80 -13.14 34.68 43.82
C SER A 80 -14.58 35.00 44.13
N ARG A 81 -14.82 35.26 45.41
CA ARG A 81 -16.06 35.80 45.96
C ARG A 81 -16.36 37.12 45.28
N ALA A 82 -17.36 37.18 44.43
CA ALA A 82 -18.05 38.42 44.10
C ALA A 82 -19.50 38.12 43.71
N ARG A 83 -20.41 38.79 44.42
CA ARG A 83 -21.86 38.75 44.26
C ARG A 83 -22.25 39.12 42.82
N GLY A 84 -23.10 38.31 42.19
CA GLY A 84 -23.76 38.67 40.93
C GLY A 84 -24.13 37.43 40.13
N GLY A 85 -25.43 37.24 39.91
CA GLY A 85 -26.01 36.01 39.36
C GLY A 85 -25.48 35.61 37.99
N GLY A 86 -25.27 34.30 37.83
CA GLY A 86 -24.99 33.64 36.57
C GLY A 86 -24.57 32.20 36.83
N ASN A 87 -25.47 31.24 36.58
CA ASN A 87 -25.21 29.81 36.69
C ASN A 87 -24.19 29.37 35.63
N GLN A 88 -22.89 29.61 35.87
CA GLN A 88 -21.83 29.08 35.03
C GLN A 88 -21.61 27.60 35.40
N LYS A 89 -22.38 26.71 34.75
CA LYS A 89 -22.14 25.26 34.80
C LYS A 89 -20.70 25.00 34.37
N CYS A 90 -19.85 24.64 35.32
CA CYS A 90 -18.55 24.06 35.03
C CYS A 90 -18.79 22.86 34.12
N ARG A 91 -18.35 22.95 32.85
CA ARG A 91 -18.36 21.83 31.92
C ARG A 91 -17.50 20.74 32.56
N ARG A 92 -18.13 19.66 33.04
CA ARG A 92 -17.39 18.46 33.45
C ARG A 92 -16.48 18.08 32.29
N PRO A 93 -15.17 17.83 32.52
CA PRO A 93 -14.32 17.23 31.52
C PRO A 93 -15.03 15.96 31.04
N ASN A 94 -15.32 15.90 29.74
CA ASN A 94 -16.01 14.76 29.15
C ASN A 94 -15.09 13.54 29.37
N GLU A 95 -15.49 12.58 30.19
CA GLU A 95 -14.69 11.39 30.55
C GLU A 95 -14.28 10.57 29.31
N ASN A 96 -15.00 10.75 28.19
CA ASN A 96 -14.69 10.19 26.88
C ASN A 96 -13.43 10.77 26.20
N ASN A 97 -12.82 11.83 26.74
CA ASN A 97 -11.54 12.36 26.22
C ASN A 97 -10.32 11.67 26.83
N SER A 98 -10.48 10.83 27.87
CA SER A 98 -9.35 10.15 28.53
C SER A 98 -8.73 9.07 27.63
N GLU A 99 -9.54 8.36 26.84
CA GLU A 99 -9.07 7.29 25.94
C GLU A 99 -8.24 7.80 24.74
N ILE A 100 -8.40 9.07 24.36
CA ILE A 100 -7.66 9.71 23.25
C ILE A 100 -6.19 9.96 23.63
N THR A 101 -5.87 9.99 24.93
CA THR A 101 -4.55 10.43 25.42
C THR A 101 -3.47 9.36 25.48
N THR A 102 -3.80 8.06 25.33
CA THR A 102 -2.82 6.97 25.42
C THR A 102 -2.37 6.40 24.08
N LYS A 103 -3.16 6.54 23.01
CA LYS A 103 -2.80 6.01 21.69
C LYS A 103 -1.73 6.87 21.00
N SER A 104 -0.71 6.20 20.47
CA SER A 104 0.26 6.82 19.57
C SER A 104 -0.42 7.38 18.32
N PHE A 105 0.22 8.36 17.66
CA PHE A 105 -0.30 8.93 16.41
C PHE A 105 -0.54 7.87 15.33
N LYS A 106 0.40 6.91 15.21
CA LYS A 106 0.29 5.74 14.34
C LYS A 106 -0.96 4.90 14.62
N GLU A 107 -1.23 4.57 15.90
CA GLU A 107 -2.41 3.80 16.29
C GLU A 107 -3.71 4.56 16.00
N ARG A 108 -3.71 5.89 16.16
CA ARG A 108 -4.86 6.72 15.79
C ARG A 108 -5.11 6.69 14.28
N ILE A 109 -4.07 6.81 13.45
CA ILE A 109 -4.22 6.69 11.99
C ILE A 109 -4.75 5.30 11.60
N LEU A 110 -4.21 4.23 12.16
CA LEU A 110 -4.67 2.87 11.86
C LEU A 110 -6.12 2.63 12.31
N THR A 111 -6.51 3.19 13.46
CA THR A 111 -7.90 3.18 13.94
C THR A 111 -8.79 3.92 12.93
N ASP A 112 -8.40 5.12 12.49
CA ASP A 112 -9.13 5.89 11.48
C ASP A 112 -9.27 5.12 10.15
N ILE A 113 -8.20 4.49 9.65
CA ILE A 113 -8.26 3.69 8.43
C ILE A 113 -9.24 2.53 8.61
N GLY A 114 -9.13 1.80 9.72
CA GLY A 114 -10.02 0.68 10.04
C GLY A 114 -11.49 1.11 10.13
N SER A 115 -11.79 2.20 10.83
CA SER A 115 -13.16 2.73 10.93
C SER A 115 -13.71 3.19 9.58
N ASN A 116 -12.91 3.87 8.75
CA ASN A 116 -13.37 4.29 7.43
C ASN A 116 -13.53 3.11 6.46
N SER A 117 -12.68 2.07 6.56
CA SER A 117 -12.79 0.85 5.76
C SER A 117 -14.14 0.16 5.96
N ASN A 118 -14.64 0.09 7.21
CA ASN A 118 -15.95 -0.48 7.54
C ASN A 118 -17.13 0.28 6.90
N SER A 119 -16.92 1.54 6.55
CA SER A 119 -17.94 2.42 5.99
C SER A 119 -17.80 2.68 4.49
N ILE A 120 -16.85 2.05 3.78
CA ILE A 120 -16.65 2.35 2.34
C ILE A 120 -17.83 1.93 1.46
N PHE A 121 -18.69 1.02 1.95
CA PHE A 121 -19.88 0.54 1.25
C PHE A 121 -21.16 1.32 1.60
N GLU A 122 -21.11 2.25 2.57
CA GLU A 122 -22.28 2.98 3.03
C GLU A 122 -22.69 4.09 2.04
N ILE A 123 -23.88 3.97 1.46
CA ILE A 123 -24.45 4.94 0.51
C ILE A 123 -25.09 6.10 1.29
N GLY A 124 -25.07 7.31 0.71
CA GLY A 124 -25.87 8.44 1.20
C GLY A 124 -25.24 9.26 2.33
N LYS A 125 -24.01 8.94 2.73
CA LYS A 125 -23.22 9.82 3.61
C LYS A 125 -22.77 11.05 2.83
N GLN A 126 -22.87 12.23 3.44
CA GLN A 126 -22.38 13.50 2.87
C GLN A 126 -20.87 13.46 2.54
N GLU A 127 -20.12 12.59 3.22
CA GLU A 127 -18.68 12.47 3.07
C GLU A 127 -18.28 11.16 2.39
N ASN A 128 -17.45 11.25 1.35
CA ASN A 128 -16.91 10.10 0.64
C ASN A 128 -15.96 9.27 1.53
N LYS A 129 -16.48 8.23 2.18
CA LYS A 129 -15.72 7.37 3.10
C LYS A 129 -14.57 6.62 2.43
N TYR A 130 -14.74 6.18 1.18
CA TYR A 130 -13.66 5.55 0.42
C TYR A 130 -12.50 6.52 0.13
N GLY A 131 -12.82 7.75 -0.26
CA GLY A 131 -11.82 8.81 -0.45
C GLY A 131 -11.05 9.14 0.83
N ILE A 132 -11.71 9.15 2.00
CA ILE A 132 -11.04 9.30 3.29
C ILE A 132 -10.13 8.11 3.57
N PHE A 133 -10.61 6.87 3.36
CA PHE A 133 -9.84 5.65 3.57
C PHE A 133 -8.51 5.69 2.78
N ILE A 134 -8.54 6.03 1.49
CA ILE A 134 -7.33 6.13 0.67
C ILE A 134 -6.41 7.26 1.15
N ARG A 135 -6.95 8.44 1.45
CA ARG A 135 -6.15 9.57 1.96
C ARG A 135 -5.47 9.24 3.28
N LYS A 136 -6.18 8.63 4.23
CA LYS A 136 -5.63 8.20 5.51
C LYS A 136 -4.58 7.10 5.34
N SER A 137 -4.77 6.21 4.36
CA SER A 137 -3.76 5.22 3.99
C SER A 137 -2.48 5.90 3.49
N ILE A 138 -2.57 6.92 2.63
CA ILE A 138 -1.40 7.72 2.19
C ILE A 138 -0.75 8.45 3.37
N ASP A 139 -1.54 9.07 4.24
CA ASP A 139 -1.02 9.74 5.45
C ASP A 139 -0.27 8.78 6.37
N TYR A 140 -0.68 7.51 6.43
CA TYR A 140 0.04 6.48 7.18
C TYR A 140 1.42 6.14 6.60
N PHE A 141 1.59 6.21 5.28
CA PHE A 141 2.91 6.09 4.66
C PHE A 141 3.75 7.36 4.86
N LYS A 142 3.13 8.54 4.89
CA LYS A 142 3.83 9.81 5.15
C LYS A 142 4.38 9.89 6.57
N GLU A 143 3.70 9.31 7.55
CA GLU A 143 4.11 9.31 8.97
C GLU A 143 5.54 8.79 9.20
N THR A 144 6.01 7.88 8.34
CA THR A 144 7.37 7.31 8.40
C THR A 144 8.27 7.83 7.28
N ASN A 145 7.94 8.98 6.69
CA ASN A 145 8.61 9.55 5.52
C ASN A 145 8.74 8.55 4.36
N ASN A 146 7.83 7.57 4.25
CA ASN A 146 7.89 6.60 3.16
C ASN A 146 7.43 7.18 1.85
N ILE A 147 6.44 8.07 1.95
CA ILE A 147 5.90 8.83 0.85
C ILE A 147 6.01 10.30 1.22
N VAL A 148 6.47 11.13 0.28
CA VAL A 148 6.55 12.60 0.44
C VAL A 148 5.77 13.28 -0.67
N GLU A 149 5.28 14.49 -0.39
CA GLU A 149 4.65 15.33 -1.41
C GLU A 149 5.67 15.76 -2.45
N GLU A 150 5.35 15.55 -3.72
CA GLU A 150 6.25 15.83 -4.84
C GLU A 150 5.81 17.05 -5.65
N THR A 151 4.50 17.16 -5.94
CA THR A 151 3.91 18.31 -6.65
C THR A 151 2.38 18.31 -6.54
N LYS A 152 1.72 19.26 -7.20
CA LYS A 152 0.30 19.18 -7.57
C LYS A 152 0.13 18.79 -9.05
N HIS A 153 -0.90 18.02 -9.33
CA HIS A 153 -1.40 17.79 -10.68
C HIS A 153 -1.72 19.15 -11.33
N PRO A 154 -1.27 19.41 -12.56
CA PRO A 154 -1.36 20.73 -13.19
C PRO A 154 -2.80 21.27 -13.26
N ASP A 155 -3.77 20.43 -13.63
CA ASP A 155 -5.14 20.90 -13.88
C ASP A 155 -6.12 20.69 -12.71
N LYS A 156 -5.81 19.80 -11.76
CA LYS A 156 -6.79 19.28 -10.79
C LYS A 156 -6.48 19.65 -9.33
N ASN A 157 -5.36 20.33 -9.08
CA ASN A 157 -4.84 20.63 -7.74
C ASN A 157 -4.74 19.39 -6.83
N TRP A 158 -4.62 18.21 -7.42
CA TRP A 158 -4.46 16.95 -6.68
C TRP A 158 -3.00 16.78 -6.29
N THR A 159 -2.71 16.41 -5.05
CA THR A 159 -1.33 16.15 -4.62
C THR A 159 -0.81 14.87 -5.25
N ILE A 160 0.31 14.97 -5.97
CA ILE A 160 1.13 13.84 -6.41
C ILE A 160 2.22 13.64 -5.37
N TYR A 161 2.40 12.40 -4.96
CA TYR A 161 3.42 12.00 -4.02
C TYR A 161 4.49 11.15 -4.71
N LYS A 162 5.63 10.95 -4.05
CA LYS A 162 6.63 9.95 -4.46
C LYS A 162 7.02 9.06 -3.29
N ILE A 163 7.42 7.83 -3.59
CA ILE A 163 8.05 6.94 -2.64
C ILE A 163 9.52 7.37 -2.47
N GLU A 164 9.96 7.56 -1.23
CA GLU A 164 11.39 7.77 -0.94
C GLU A 164 12.14 6.45 -0.85
N LYS A 165 13.47 6.50 -0.92
CA LYS A 165 14.34 5.33 -0.73
C LYS A 165 14.31 4.86 0.73
N HIS A 166 14.09 3.56 0.97
CA HIS A 166 14.08 2.97 2.32
C HIS A 166 14.97 1.74 2.45
N ASN A 167 15.41 1.49 3.68
CA ASN A 167 16.08 0.24 4.05
C ASN A 167 15.07 -0.91 4.19
N VAL A 168 15.53 -2.11 3.82
CA VAL A 168 14.72 -3.34 3.75
C VAL A 168 14.15 -3.77 5.11
N GLU A 169 14.79 -3.43 6.23
CA GLU A 169 14.38 -3.84 7.58
C GLU A 169 13.09 -3.18 8.11
N ASP A 170 12.62 -2.10 7.45
CA ASP A 170 11.36 -1.44 7.77
C ASP A 170 10.41 -1.41 6.56
N SER A 171 10.37 -2.50 5.80
CA SER A 171 9.73 -2.54 4.48
C SER A 171 8.22 -2.63 4.47
N TYR A 172 7.51 -2.78 5.60
CA TYR A 172 6.09 -3.16 5.55
C TYR A 172 5.15 -2.23 6.32
N LYS A 173 3.98 -1.96 5.72
CA LYS A 173 2.83 -1.30 6.37
C LYS A 173 1.61 -2.21 6.26
N LYS A 174 0.79 -2.20 7.31
CA LYS A 174 -0.51 -2.88 7.38
C LYS A 174 -1.62 -1.90 7.03
N ILE A 175 -2.44 -2.22 6.04
CA ILE A 175 -3.64 -1.46 5.72
C ILE A 175 -4.86 -2.30 6.12
N PRO A 176 -5.56 -1.95 7.22
CA PRO A 176 -6.73 -2.70 7.66
C PRO A 176 -7.90 -2.47 6.72
N LEU A 177 -8.59 -3.57 6.38
CA LEU A 177 -9.86 -3.60 5.67
C LEU A 177 -10.89 -4.34 6.53
N ASN A 178 -11.94 -3.63 6.89
CA ASN A 178 -13.04 -4.15 7.69
C ASN A 178 -14.34 -4.10 6.88
N VAL A 179 -15.12 -5.17 6.91
CA VAL A 179 -16.45 -5.27 6.28
C VAL A 179 -17.33 -6.18 7.12
N GLU A 180 -18.42 -5.66 7.69
CA GLU A 180 -19.39 -6.46 8.47
C GLU A 180 -18.75 -7.30 9.59
N GLY A 181 -17.81 -6.70 10.32
CA GLY A 181 -17.07 -7.39 11.39
C GLY A 181 -15.99 -8.35 10.88
N ASN A 182 -15.89 -8.61 9.58
CA ASN A 182 -14.76 -9.30 8.99
C ASN A 182 -13.58 -8.34 8.85
N LYS A 183 -12.39 -8.80 9.25
CA LYS A 183 -11.16 -7.99 9.21
C LYS A 183 -10.04 -8.74 8.51
N VAL A 184 -9.37 -8.03 7.61
CA VAL A 184 -8.13 -8.46 6.98
C VAL A 184 -7.16 -7.28 6.90
N ASP A 185 -5.89 -7.48 7.24
CA ASP A 185 -4.87 -6.45 7.05
C ASP A 185 -4.04 -6.78 5.81
N LEU A 186 -3.96 -5.88 4.84
CA LEU A 186 -3.06 -6.02 3.71
C LEU A 186 -1.64 -5.65 4.10
N ILE A 187 -0.66 -6.46 3.67
CA ILE A 187 0.76 -6.22 3.90
C ILE A 187 1.37 -5.57 2.67
N LEU A 188 1.57 -4.26 2.73
CA LEU A 188 2.14 -3.48 1.63
C LEU A 188 3.63 -3.25 1.86
N ASN A 189 4.43 -3.54 0.84
CA ASN A 189 5.83 -3.17 0.79
C ASN A 189 5.95 -1.65 0.58
N LYS A 190 6.64 -0.94 1.47
CA LYS A 190 6.76 0.52 1.47
C LYS A 190 7.55 1.06 0.28
N SER A 191 8.43 0.25 -0.32
CA SER A 191 9.31 0.68 -1.42
C SER A 191 8.59 0.70 -2.77
N ASN A 192 7.46 0.00 -2.90
CA ASN A 192 6.76 -0.12 -4.18
C ASN A 192 5.22 -0.22 -4.05
N LEU A 193 4.68 -0.19 -2.84
CA LEU A 193 3.26 -0.39 -2.50
C LEU A 193 2.66 -1.73 -2.94
N TYR A 194 3.48 -2.71 -3.34
CA TYR A 194 2.98 -4.05 -3.69
C TYR A 194 2.45 -4.74 -2.45
N VAL A 195 1.36 -5.50 -2.62
CA VAL A 195 0.82 -6.35 -1.57
C VAL A 195 1.61 -7.66 -1.57
N ASP A 196 2.35 -7.91 -0.50
CA ASP A 196 3.12 -9.14 -0.30
C ASP A 196 2.27 -10.25 0.34
N GLY A 197 1.14 -9.90 0.94
CA GLY A 197 0.24 -10.84 1.61
C GLY A 197 -0.88 -10.17 2.41
N ILE A 198 -1.56 -10.95 3.22
CA ILE A 198 -2.61 -10.53 4.14
C ILE A 198 -2.43 -11.14 5.53
N ILE A 199 -2.94 -10.46 6.56
CA ILE A 199 -3.14 -11.03 7.89
C ILE A 199 -4.64 -11.23 8.11
N THR A 200 -5.04 -12.47 8.43
CA THR A 200 -6.38 -12.77 8.92
C THR A 200 -6.41 -12.73 10.44
N HIS A 201 -7.59 -12.42 10.98
CA HIS A 201 -7.85 -12.28 12.42
C HIS A 201 -8.95 -13.30 12.78
N ASN A 202 -8.55 -14.52 13.11
CA ASN A 202 -9.53 -15.57 13.41
C ASN A 202 -10.26 -15.31 14.74
N ASN A 203 -11.48 -15.85 14.84
CA ASN A 203 -12.27 -16.01 16.06
C ASN A 203 -12.86 -14.76 16.73
N GLY A 204 -13.08 -13.66 16.01
CA GLY A 204 -13.88 -12.50 16.49
C GLY A 204 -13.28 -11.70 17.65
N THR A 205 -12.29 -12.25 18.36
CA THR A 205 -11.49 -11.59 19.41
C THR A 205 -10.27 -10.87 18.83
N GLY A 206 -9.85 -11.24 17.61
CA GLY A 206 -8.69 -10.63 16.93
C GLY A 206 -7.32 -11.01 17.53
N ILE A 207 -7.29 -12.01 18.40
CA ILE A 207 -6.07 -12.45 19.11
C ILE A 207 -5.25 -13.42 18.24
N GLU A 208 -5.91 -14.28 17.46
CA GLU A 208 -5.24 -15.22 16.57
C GLU A 208 -5.03 -14.58 15.20
N LYS A 209 -3.80 -14.13 14.97
CA LYS A 209 -3.38 -13.59 13.68
C LYS A 209 -2.69 -14.66 12.86
N ARG A 210 -2.95 -14.69 11.57
CA ARG A 210 -2.22 -15.53 10.63
C ARG A 210 -1.85 -14.77 9.37
N LEU A 211 -0.60 -14.86 8.98
CA LEU A 211 -0.07 -14.24 7.78
C LEU A 211 -0.11 -15.21 6.60
N TRP A 212 -0.73 -14.80 5.51
CA TRP A 212 -0.75 -15.49 4.22
C TRP A 212 0.01 -14.63 3.22
N TYR A 213 1.08 -15.12 2.62
CA TYR A 213 1.93 -14.33 1.72
C TYR A 213 2.20 -15.03 0.40
N PHE A 214 2.33 -14.25 -0.68
CA PHE A 214 2.51 -14.78 -2.03
C PHE A 214 3.85 -15.48 -2.21
N SER A 215 3.93 -16.41 -3.17
CA SER A 215 5.14 -17.19 -3.39
C SER A 215 6.33 -16.36 -3.89
N ASP A 216 6.06 -15.26 -4.58
CA ASP A 216 7.01 -14.29 -5.13
C ASP A 216 7.24 -13.06 -4.25
N SER A 217 6.59 -13.00 -3.08
CA SER A 217 6.65 -11.84 -2.18
C SER A 217 8.10 -11.47 -1.84
N ASN A 218 8.35 -10.17 -1.69
CA ASN A 218 9.63 -9.72 -1.16
C ASN A 218 9.84 -10.21 0.27
N LEU A 219 8.76 -10.50 0.99
CA LEU A 219 8.82 -11.07 2.33
C LEU A 219 9.48 -12.45 2.32
N ASP A 220 9.11 -13.34 1.40
CA ASP A 220 9.75 -14.65 1.23
C ASP A 220 11.23 -14.49 0.91
N LYS A 221 11.57 -13.65 -0.07
CA LYS A 221 12.96 -13.40 -0.51
C LYS A 221 13.83 -12.87 0.62
N ASN A 222 13.37 -11.81 1.29
CA ASN A 222 14.08 -11.17 2.39
C ASN A 222 14.21 -12.12 3.58
N SER A 223 13.22 -12.95 3.86
CA SER A 223 13.27 -13.88 5.00
C SER A 223 14.25 -15.04 4.81
N LYS A 224 14.61 -15.39 3.57
CA LYS A 224 15.53 -16.50 3.26
C LYS A 224 16.99 -16.17 3.51
N SER A 225 17.36 -14.90 3.42
CA SER A 225 18.74 -14.43 3.66
C SER A 225 19.00 -14.07 5.12
N LEU A 226 17.97 -14.09 5.98
CA LEU A 226 18.09 -13.74 7.39
C LEU A 226 18.38 -14.96 8.26
N GLU A 227 19.22 -14.76 9.26
CA GLU A 227 19.34 -15.68 10.39
C GLU A 227 18.00 -15.82 11.10
N LEU A 228 17.78 -16.97 11.75
CA LEU A 228 16.50 -17.30 12.36
C LEU A 228 16.00 -16.22 13.34
N LYS A 229 16.90 -15.68 14.17
CA LYS A 229 16.55 -14.64 15.15
C LYS A 229 16.00 -13.38 14.48
N ASP A 230 16.62 -12.95 13.37
CA ASP A 230 16.20 -11.76 12.63
C ASP A 230 14.94 -12.03 11.80
N LYS A 231 14.80 -13.24 11.28
CA LYS A 231 13.56 -13.71 10.66
C LYS A 231 12.39 -13.64 11.65
N ASN A 232 12.54 -14.21 12.84
CA ASN A 232 11.52 -14.15 13.89
C ASN A 232 11.19 -12.69 14.25
N LYS A 233 12.20 -11.83 14.42
CA LYS A 233 12.01 -10.39 14.67
C LYS A 233 11.22 -9.70 13.55
N LEU A 234 11.51 -9.99 12.29
CA LEU A 234 10.78 -9.44 11.13
C LEU A 234 9.30 -9.83 11.17
N PHE A 235 9.00 -11.12 11.31
CA PHE A 235 7.61 -11.60 11.36
C PHE A 235 6.88 -11.17 12.62
N SER A 236 7.56 -11.09 13.77
CA SER A 236 7.01 -10.53 15.00
C SER A 236 6.53 -9.10 14.81
N LYS A 237 7.32 -8.27 14.13
CA LYS A 237 6.95 -6.89 13.81
C LYS A 237 5.78 -6.80 12.83
N ILE A 238 5.70 -7.71 11.86
CA ILE A 238 4.58 -7.75 10.91
C ILE A 238 3.28 -8.16 11.62
N LEU A 239 3.32 -9.22 12.44
CA LEU A 239 2.15 -9.75 13.14
C LEU A 239 1.80 -8.97 14.42
N ASP A 240 2.68 -8.12 14.93
CA ASP A 240 2.62 -7.59 16.31
C ASP A 240 2.46 -8.72 17.34
N LEU A 241 3.23 -9.80 17.20
CA LEU A 241 3.23 -10.96 18.10
C LEU A 241 4.66 -11.37 18.44
N GLU A 242 4.89 -11.84 19.65
CA GLU A 242 6.18 -12.45 20.01
C GLU A 242 6.31 -13.82 19.33
N ILE A 243 7.42 -14.05 18.63
CA ILE A 243 7.72 -15.30 17.93
C ILE A 243 9.05 -15.80 18.46
N ASN A 244 9.00 -16.86 19.26
CA ASN A 244 10.17 -17.36 19.99
C ASN A 244 10.80 -18.59 19.35
N SER A 245 10.11 -19.24 18.41
CA SER A 245 10.58 -20.46 17.76
C SER A 245 10.15 -20.59 16.29
N ASP A 246 10.85 -21.47 15.55
CA ASP A 246 10.45 -21.88 14.19
C ASP A 246 9.04 -22.44 14.13
N ASN A 247 8.63 -23.14 15.18
CA ASN A 247 7.33 -23.77 15.24
C ASN A 247 6.23 -22.71 15.33
N ASP A 248 6.43 -21.68 16.16
CA ASP A 248 5.51 -20.54 16.23
C ASP A 248 5.41 -19.87 14.85
N LEU A 249 6.54 -19.63 14.20
CA LEU A 249 6.57 -19.00 12.89
C LEU A 249 5.84 -19.84 11.82
N LYS A 250 6.04 -21.16 11.81
CA LYS A 250 5.34 -22.09 10.89
C LYS A 250 3.83 -22.11 11.13
N ASN A 251 3.40 -21.99 12.38
CA ASN A 251 1.97 -21.99 12.73
C ASN A 251 1.29 -20.65 12.41
N LEU A 252 2.03 -19.54 12.50
CA LEU A 252 1.52 -18.19 12.28
C LEU A 252 1.63 -17.70 10.83
N THR A 253 2.35 -18.43 9.97
CA THR A 253 2.60 -17.99 8.59
C THR A 253 2.38 -19.11 7.59
N THR A 254 1.76 -18.78 6.46
CA THR A 254 1.55 -19.70 5.34
C THR A 254 1.94 -19.03 4.04
N LYS A 255 2.83 -19.68 3.29
CA LYS A 255 3.18 -19.29 1.92
C LYS A 255 2.13 -19.82 0.96
N LEU A 256 1.56 -18.95 0.13
CA LEU A 256 0.66 -19.31 -0.94
C LEU A 256 1.42 -19.96 -2.09
N ASP A 257 0.80 -20.89 -2.80
CA ASP A 257 1.39 -21.61 -3.94
C ASP A 257 1.14 -20.88 -5.28
N PHE A 258 0.99 -19.55 -5.22
CA PHE A 258 0.82 -18.68 -6.36
C PHE A 258 1.36 -17.28 -6.08
N ASP A 259 1.80 -16.63 -7.16
CA ASP A 259 2.42 -15.32 -7.18
C ASP A 259 1.39 -14.18 -7.18
N SER A 260 1.87 -13.00 -6.80
CA SER A 260 1.11 -11.75 -6.72
C SER A 260 0.89 -11.06 -8.07
N ASN A 261 1.58 -11.46 -9.13
CA ASN A 261 1.48 -10.81 -10.44
C ASN A 261 0.09 -11.02 -11.09
N TYR A 262 -0.39 -10.03 -11.85
CA TYR A 262 -1.73 -10.08 -12.43
C TYR A 262 -1.98 -11.27 -13.34
N GLN A 263 -0.98 -11.70 -14.14
CA GLN A 263 -1.13 -12.87 -15.00
C GLN A 263 -1.48 -14.13 -14.17
N THR A 264 -0.89 -14.24 -12.99
CA THR A 264 -1.13 -15.34 -12.06
C THR A 264 -2.46 -15.19 -11.33
N LEU A 265 -2.77 -13.98 -10.86
CA LEU A 265 -4.02 -13.70 -10.13
C LEU A 265 -5.25 -13.86 -11.03
N THR A 266 -5.14 -13.51 -12.31
CA THR A 266 -6.27 -13.61 -13.23
C THR A 266 -6.39 -15.02 -13.81
N SER A 267 -5.34 -15.83 -13.69
CA SER A 267 -5.23 -17.13 -14.36
C SER A 267 -5.50 -17.03 -15.87
N GLY A 268 -5.23 -15.86 -16.47
CA GLY A 268 -5.51 -15.54 -17.87
C GLY A 268 -6.94 -15.10 -18.17
N ASP A 269 -7.82 -15.00 -17.17
CA ASP A 269 -9.20 -14.52 -17.37
C ASP A 269 -9.23 -13.00 -17.52
N GLU A 270 -9.67 -12.54 -18.69
CA GLU A 270 -9.82 -11.12 -19.01
C GLU A 270 -11.18 -10.56 -18.59
N ASN A 271 -12.10 -11.36 -18.04
CA ASN A 271 -13.47 -10.97 -17.73
C ASN A 271 -13.77 -10.86 -16.22
N ILE A 272 -12.74 -10.63 -15.40
CA ILE A 272 -12.92 -10.50 -13.95
C ILE A 272 -13.60 -9.16 -13.64
N LYS A 273 -14.85 -9.27 -13.20
CA LYS A 273 -15.71 -8.14 -12.82
C LYS A 273 -15.30 -7.55 -11.49
N ILE A 274 -15.21 -6.22 -11.46
CA ILE A 274 -15.05 -5.41 -10.27
C ILE A 274 -16.35 -4.62 -10.09
N ASN A 275 -17.12 -5.02 -9.08
CA ASN A 275 -18.35 -4.35 -8.67
C ASN A 275 -18.45 -4.39 -7.14
N LYS A 276 -19.43 -3.68 -6.58
CA LYS A 276 -19.59 -3.51 -5.13
C LYS A 276 -19.67 -4.85 -4.38
N GLU A 277 -20.50 -5.78 -4.85
CA GLU A 277 -20.72 -7.07 -4.20
C GLU A 277 -19.49 -7.97 -4.30
N ASN A 278 -18.81 -7.99 -5.44
CA ASN A 278 -17.60 -8.78 -5.62
C ASN A 278 -16.44 -8.27 -4.75
N ILE A 279 -16.29 -6.94 -4.58
CA ILE A 279 -15.28 -6.36 -3.69
C ILE A 279 -15.60 -6.73 -2.23
N ARG A 280 -16.86 -6.58 -1.83
CA ARG A 280 -17.35 -6.93 -0.49
C ARG A 280 -17.11 -8.41 -0.18
N GLY A 281 -17.53 -9.29 -1.09
CA GLY A 281 -17.32 -10.73 -1.01
C GLY A 281 -15.84 -11.10 -0.94
N ALA A 282 -14.98 -10.45 -1.73
CA ALA A 282 -13.54 -10.68 -1.68
C ALA A 282 -12.94 -10.41 -0.30
N ILE A 283 -13.29 -9.29 0.34
CA ILE A 283 -12.78 -8.96 1.68
C ILE A 283 -13.22 -10.01 2.71
N ILE A 284 -14.51 -10.42 2.66
CA ILE A 284 -15.07 -11.44 3.55
C ILE A 284 -14.42 -12.81 3.29
N ASN A 285 -14.20 -13.20 2.04
CA ASN A 285 -13.58 -14.48 1.71
C ASN A 285 -12.12 -14.51 2.19
N LEU A 286 -11.37 -13.44 1.94
CA LEU A 286 -9.97 -13.32 2.36
C LEU A 286 -9.82 -13.31 3.88
N SER A 287 -10.72 -12.65 4.62
CA SER A 287 -10.65 -12.63 6.09
C SER A 287 -10.89 -14.01 6.72
N ASN A 288 -11.56 -14.92 6.00
CA ASN A 288 -11.94 -16.26 6.45
C ASN A 288 -11.02 -17.36 5.88
N ILE A 289 -9.86 -17.02 5.32
CA ILE A 289 -8.86 -18.02 4.93
C ILE A 289 -8.31 -18.73 6.17
N SER A 290 -8.25 -20.06 6.08
CA SER A 290 -7.73 -20.98 7.08
C SER A 290 -6.91 -22.09 6.40
N ASP A 291 -6.22 -22.93 7.17
CA ASP A 291 -5.49 -24.10 6.61
C ASP A 291 -6.41 -25.02 5.84
N THR A 292 -7.58 -25.30 6.41
CA THR A 292 -8.62 -26.09 5.74
C THR A 292 -9.06 -25.44 4.42
N THR A 293 -9.12 -24.10 4.38
CA THR A 293 -9.45 -23.35 3.16
C THR A 293 -8.34 -23.52 2.11
N ILE A 294 -7.07 -23.40 2.50
CA ILE A 294 -5.92 -23.58 1.61
C ILE A 294 -5.82 -25.01 1.08
N ASP A 295 -6.03 -26.01 1.93
CA ASP A 295 -6.04 -27.42 1.49
C ASP A 295 -7.12 -27.68 0.42
N LYS A 296 -8.29 -27.07 0.59
CA LYS A 296 -9.39 -27.14 -0.40
C LYS A 296 -9.06 -26.38 -1.68
N ILE A 297 -8.38 -25.23 -1.58
CA ILE A 297 -7.92 -24.43 -2.72
C ILE A 297 -6.90 -25.22 -3.54
N ASN A 298 -5.93 -25.85 -2.89
CA ASN A 298 -4.87 -26.60 -3.57
C ASN A 298 -5.40 -27.85 -4.28
N LYS A 299 -6.49 -28.44 -3.78
CA LYS A 299 -7.16 -29.60 -4.40
C LYS A 299 -8.14 -29.23 -5.51
N ASN A 300 -8.57 -27.96 -5.61
CA ASN A 300 -9.61 -27.54 -6.54
C ASN A 300 -9.23 -26.26 -7.29
N LYS A 301 -8.97 -26.41 -8.60
CA LYS A 301 -8.60 -25.30 -9.50
C LYS A 301 -9.60 -24.14 -9.48
N LYS A 302 -10.92 -24.40 -9.39
CA LYS A 302 -11.94 -23.35 -9.35
C LYS A 302 -11.85 -22.52 -8.07
N ASN A 303 -11.64 -23.18 -6.92
CA ASN A 303 -11.45 -22.48 -5.65
C ASN A 303 -10.16 -21.65 -5.66
N LYS A 304 -9.09 -22.17 -6.28
CA LYS A 304 -7.84 -21.42 -6.50
C LYS A 304 -8.03 -20.21 -7.39
N THR A 305 -8.82 -20.30 -8.45
CA THR A 305 -9.15 -19.14 -9.28
C THR A 305 -9.95 -18.11 -8.47
N ALA A 306 -10.99 -18.53 -7.74
CA ALA A 306 -11.81 -17.62 -6.94
C ALA A 306 -10.99 -16.81 -5.92
N ILE A 307 -10.10 -17.47 -5.15
CA ILE A 307 -9.30 -16.76 -4.14
C ILE A 307 -8.31 -15.77 -4.77
N LYS A 308 -7.77 -16.10 -5.95
CA LYS A 308 -6.88 -15.21 -6.69
C LYS A 308 -7.60 -13.97 -7.21
N GLU A 309 -8.83 -14.14 -7.69
CA GLU A 309 -9.68 -13.00 -8.08
C GLU A 309 -10.03 -12.12 -6.86
N ASP A 310 -10.23 -12.73 -5.69
CA ASP A 310 -10.46 -11.98 -4.45
C ASP A 310 -9.24 -11.13 -4.08
N PHE A 311 -8.03 -11.70 -4.16
CA PHE A 311 -6.79 -10.92 -4.04
C PHE A 311 -6.70 -9.79 -5.07
N LEU A 312 -7.02 -10.05 -6.34
CA LEU A 312 -7.02 -9.03 -7.40
C LEU A 312 -7.93 -7.85 -7.04
N ARG A 313 -9.18 -8.13 -6.64
CA ARG A 313 -10.17 -7.10 -6.26
C ARG A 313 -9.69 -6.27 -5.08
N THR A 314 -9.18 -6.93 -4.04
CA THR A 314 -8.67 -6.26 -2.84
C THR A 314 -7.42 -5.42 -3.14
N ILE A 315 -6.51 -5.90 -3.98
CA ILE A 315 -5.34 -5.11 -4.44
C ILE A 315 -5.79 -3.90 -5.26
N PHE A 316 -6.75 -4.09 -6.18
CA PHE A 316 -7.27 -3.03 -7.05
C PHE A 316 -7.88 -1.87 -6.25
N ILE A 317 -8.71 -2.17 -5.26
CA ILE A 317 -9.38 -1.14 -4.45
C ILE A 317 -8.47 -0.48 -3.39
N THR A 318 -7.26 -0.99 -3.19
CA THR A 318 -6.33 -0.47 -2.17
C THR A 318 -5.05 0.05 -2.78
N SER A 319 -4.12 -0.83 -3.16
CA SER A 319 -2.81 -0.47 -3.70
C SER A 319 -2.95 0.31 -5.00
N GLU A 320 -3.77 -0.16 -5.95
CA GLU A 320 -3.89 0.52 -7.25
C GLU A 320 -4.63 1.85 -7.16
N ALA A 321 -5.68 1.93 -6.33
CA ALA A 321 -6.33 3.21 -6.03
C ALA A 321 -5.45 4.19 -5.23
N THR A 322 -4.43 3.68 -4.54
CA THR A 322 -3.40 4.51 -3.90
C THR A 322 -2.41 5.04 -4.93
N ARG A 323 -2.06 4.24 -5.96
CA ARG A 323 -1.12 4.60 -7.02
C ARG A 323 -1.72 5.49 -8.11
N PHE A 324 -3.00 5.34 -8.44
CA PHE A 324 -3.63 6.02 -9.57
C PHE A 324 -4.92 6.77 -9.18
N PHE A 325 -5.04 8.01 -9.64
CA PHE A 325 -6.25 8.81 -9.45
C PHE A 325 -7.45 8.23 -10.18
N SER A 326 -7.29 7.79 -11.42
CA SER A 326 -8.39 7.23 -12.20
C SER A 326 -8.94 5.93 -11.59
N VAL A 327 -8.07 5.03 -11.10
CA VAL A 327 -8.49 3.80 -10.42
C VAL A 327 -9.27 4.14 -9.15
N ARG A 328 -8.78 5.11 -8.36
CA ARG A 328 -9.50 5.61 -7.19
C ARG A 328 -10.87 6.17 -7.55
N SER A 329 -10.95 6.94 -8.64
CA SER A 329 -12.21 7.51 -9.11
C SER A 329 -13.19 6.44 -9.55
N GLU A 330 -12.73 5.41 -10.27
CA GLU A 330 -13.55 4.28 -10.70
C GLU A 330 -14.07 3.47 -9.52
N VAL A 331 -13.22 3.11 -8.56
CA VAL A 331 -13.66 2.39 -7.36
C VAL A 331 -14.66 3.23 -6.57
N ASN A 332 -14.44 4.55 -6.49
CA ASN A 332 -15.41 5.42 -5.86
C ASN A 332 -16.78 5.37 -6.55
N LYS A 333 -16.84 5.37 -7.90
CA LYS A 333 -18.09 5.22 -8.64
C LYS A 333 -18.76 3.87 -8.32
N ILE A 334 -18.00 2.77 -8.31
CA ILE A 334 -18.49 1.42 -7.97
C ILE A 334 -19.13 1.38 -6.58
N LEU A 335 -18.49 2.00 -5.58
CA LEU A 335 -18.97 1.93 -4.20
C LEU A 335 -20.16 2.86 -3.92
N THR A 336 -20.25 3.97 -4.66
CA THR A 336 -21.28 5.01 -4.46
C THR A 336 -22.46 4.94 -5.43
N SER A 337 -22.37 4.15 -6.50
CA SER A 337 -23.48 3.96 -7.42
C SER A 337 -24.68 3.31 -6.72
N SER A 338 -25.87 3.85 -6.98
CA SER A 338 -27.14 3.29 -6.50
C SER A 338 -27.60 2.05 -7.28
N GLY A 339 -26.91 1.71 -8.38
CA GLY A 339 -27.21 0.54 -9.23
C GLY A 339 -25.99 -0.33 -9.48
N GLU A 340 -26.13 -1.26 -10.42
CA GLU A 340 -25.09 -2.24 -10.82
C GLU A 340 -24.00 -1.60 -11.67
N TYR A 341 -23.23 -0.66 -11.10
CA TYR A 341 -22.01 -0.20 -11.77
C TYR A 341 -20.92 -1.26 -11.63
N GLU A 342 -20.48 -1.78 -12.77
CA GLU A 342 -19.39 -2.74 -12.84
C GLU A 342 -18.37 -2.32 -13.90
N ILE A 343 -17.12 -2.67 -13.64
CA ILE A 343 -16.04 -2.56 -14.61
C ILE A 343 -15.37 -3.91 -14.77
N ASN A 344 -14.63 -4.06 -15.87
CA ASN A 344 -13.73 -5.17 -16.07
C ASN A 344 -12.30 -4.74 -15.70
N TRP A 345 -11.59 -5.55 -14.91
CA TRP A 345 -10.20 -5.29 -14.53
C TRP A 345 -9.29 -5.08 -15.75
N GLN A 346 -9.54 -5.80 -16.85
CA GLN A 346 -8.71 -5.78 -18.05
C GLN A 346 -8.65 -4.38 -18.68
N ASN A 347 -9.73 -3.59 -18.55
CA ASN A 347 -9.80 -2.21 -19.04
C ASN A 347 -8.76 -1.29 -18.36
N HIS A 348 -8.17 -1.75 -17.25
CA HIS A 348 -7.15 -1.02 -16.50
C HIS A 348 -5.76 -1.66 -16.63
N LYS A 349 -5.62 -2.84 -17.24
CA LYS A 349 -4.38 -3.64 -17.25
C LYS A 349 -3.16 -2.82 -17.68
N ASP A 350 -3.22 -2.15 -18.83
CA ASP A 350 -2.08 -1.38 -19.37
C ASP A 350 -1.65 -0.24 -18.44
N LYS A 351 -2.61 0.37 -17.76
CA LYS A 351 -2.33 1.41 -16.76
C LYS A 351 -1.62 0.83 -15.56
N LEU A 352 -2.15 -0.26 -15.00
CA LEU A 352 -1.59 -0.91 -13.81
C LEU A 352 -0.17 -1.43 -14.05
N THR A 353 0.09 -2.02 -15.23
CA THR A 353 1.42 -2.55 -15.59
C THR A 353 2.43 -1.47 -16.00
N SER A 354 1.98 -0.24 -16.27
CA SER A 354 2.83 0.89 -16.67
C SER A 354 3.19 1.83 -15.51
N TRP A 355 2.89 1.47 -14.25
CA TRP A 355 3.12 2.34 -13.09
C TRP A 355 4.57 2.84 -12.98
N ASP A 356 5.54 1.93 -12.99
CA ASP A 356 6.97 2.27 -12.88
C ASP A 356 7.44 3.08 -14.09
N LYS A 357 7.11 2.62 -15.30
CA LYS A 357 7.44 3.32 -16.55
C LYS A 357 6.93 4.76 -16.58
N ASN A 358 5.66 4.96 -16.25
CA ASN A 358 5.06 6.30 -16.24
C ASN A 358 5.60 7.15 -15.08
N SER A 359 6.00 6.55 -13.96
CA SER A 359 6.73 7.24 -12.89
C SER A 359 8.10 7.74 -13.37
N GLN A 360 8.84 6.94 -14.14
CA GLN A 360 10.12 7.40 -14.71
C GLN A 360 9.92 8.53 -15.73
N LYS A 361 8.91 8.41 -16.62
CA LYS A 361 8.54 9.48 -17.55
C LYS A 361 8.16 10.78 -16.84
N TYR A 362 7.54 10.73 -15.66
CA TYR A 362 7.29 11.92 -14.85
C TYR A 362 8.59 12.65 -14.48
N TYR A 363 9.63 11.91 -14.08
CA TYR A 363 10.93 12.50 -13.78
C TYR A 363 11.63 13.06 -15.03
N GLU A 364 11.42 12.45 -16.19
CA GLU A 364 11.86 12.99 -17.48
C GLU A 364 11.18 14.33 -17.81
N ILE A 365 9.86 14.46 -17.59
CA ILE A 365 9.13 15.73 -17.72
C ILE A 365 9.77 16.80 -16.83
N LYS A 366 10.10 16.46 -15.58
CA LYS A 366 10.76 17.40 -14.66
C LYS A 366 12.14 17.86 -15.14
N ASN A 367 12.81 17.04 -15.94
CA ASN A 367 14.10 17.37 -16.56
C ASN A 367 13.95 18.08 -17.92
N GLY A 368 12.73 18.43 -18.33
CA GLY A 368 12.46 19.18 -19.55
C GLY A 368 12.17 18.32 -20.79
N THR A 369 12.02 16.99 -20.64
CA THR A 369 11.59 16.14 -21.76
C THR A 369 10.13 16.43 -22.13
N GLU A 370 9.88 16.68 -23.41
CA GLU A 370 8.54 16.90 -23.93
C GLU A 370 7.83 15.58 -24.23
N PHE A 371 6.54 15.56 -23.90
CA PHE A 371 5.62 14.45 -24.19
C PHE A 371 4.33 15.01 -24.78
N THR A 372 3.63 14.16 -25.52
CA THR A 372 2.28 14.48 -26.02
C THR A 372 1.30 14.68 -24.86
N ASP A 373 0.21 15.43 -25.10
CA ASP A 373 -0.80 15.67 -24.06
C ASP A 373 -1.47 14.38 -23.57
N GLU A 374 -1.63 13.40 -24.47
CA GLU A 374 -2.13 12.07 -24.11
C GLU A 374 -1.19 11.34 -23.15
N GLU A 375 0.11 11.36 -23.43
CA GLU A 375 1.11 10.77 -22.53
C GLU A 375 1.17 11.50 -21.20
N LYS A 376 1.17 12.84 -21.20
CA LYS A 376 1.12 13.65 -19.98
C LYS A 376 -0.11 13.30 -19.15
N SER A 377 -1.28 13.11 -19.77
CA SER A 377 -2.49 12.70 -19.07
C SER A 377 -2.32 11.35 -18.36
N ARG A 378 -1.68 10.37 -19.01
CA ARG A 378 -1.38 9.06 -18.41
C ARG A 378 -0.33 9.15 -17.29
N ILE A 379 0.65 10.03 -17.43
CA ILE A 379 1.72 10.24 -16.44
C ILE A 379 1.16 10.94 -15.19
N TYR A 380 0.39 12.01 -15.36
CA TYR A 380 -0.22 12.77 -14.25
C TYR A 380 -1.41 12.05 -13.60
N ASP A 381 -1.89 10.94 -14.16
CA ASP A 381 -2.85 10.06 -13.49
C ASP A 381 -2.24 9.31 -12.28
N ILE A 382 -0.91 9.27 -12.17
CA ILE A 382 -0.22 8.68 -11.02
C ILE A 382 -0.35 9.60 -9.81
N SER A 383 -0.94 9.09 -8.72
CA SER A 383 -1.00 9.77 -7.44
C SER A 383 0.20 9.49 -6.52
N VAL A 384 0.84 8.33 -6.66
CA VAL A 384 2.08 8.01 -5.93
C VAL A 384 3.10 7.44 -6.92
N LEU A 385 4.18 8.17 -7.15
CA LEU A 385 5.27 7.80 -8.05
C LEU A 385 6.16 6.72 -7.43
N ALA A 386 6.61 5.79 -8.26
CA ALA A 386 7.68 4.86 -7.91
C ALA A 386 9.01 5.59 -7.66
N VAL A 387 9.93 4.95 -6.95
CA VAL A 387 11.29 5.49 -6.71
C VAL A 387 11.98 5.74 -8.05
N LYS A 388 12.69 6.86 -8.16
CA LYS A 388 13.46 7.23 -9.36
C LYS A 388 14.59 6.22 -9.61
N ASP A 389 14.86 5.87 -10.87
CA ASP A 389 15.79 4.79 -11.23
C ASP A 389 17.23 4.97 -10.70
N ASP A 390 17.73 6.21 -10.63
CA ASP A 390 19.05 6.53 -10.08
C ASP A 390 19.08 6.49 -8.54
N GLU A 391 17.93 6.47 -7.89
CA GLU A 391 17.77 6.35 -6.44
C GLU A 391 17.53 4.90 -5.99
N LYS A 392 17.10 4.01 -6.90
CA LYS A 392 16.85 2.59 -6.63
C LYS A 392 18.12 1.92 -6.07
N ILE A 393 17.98 1.19 -4.96
CA ILE A 393 19.04 0.28 -4.49
C ILE A 393 19.10 -0.86 -5.49
N ARG A 394 20.19 -0.95 -6.26
CA ARG A 394 20.48 -2.15 -7.01
C ARG A 394 21.00 -3.18 -6.01
N GLU A 395 20.19 -4.20 -5.72
CA GLU A 395 20.67 -5.39 -5.03
C GLU A 395 21.78 -5.98 -5.91
N HIS A 396 23.02 -5.90 -5.42
CA HIS A 396 24.21 -6.45 -6.07
C HIS A 396 24.34 -7.95 -5.80
#